data_AF-A0A0B8PRY6-F1
#
_entry.id   AF-A0A0B8PRY6-F1
#
_cell.length_a   1.000
_cell.length_b   1.000
_cell.length_c   1.000
_cell.angle_alpha   90.00
_cell.angle_beta   90.00
_cell.angle_gamma   90.00
#
_symmetry.space_group_name_H-M   'P 1'
#
loop_
_entity.id
_entity.type
_entity.pdbx_description
1 polymer ?
#
loop_
_entity_poly.entity_id
_entity_poly.type
_entity_poly.pdbx_seq_one_letter_code
_entity_poly.pdbx_strand_id
1 'polypeptide(L)'
;MKGAFTGASTDRKGAAELADGGTLFLDELCEMELDLQTKLLRFIQTGTFQKVGSSKLSRVDVRFVCATNKDPWQEVQKGRFREDLYYRLYVIPLHLPRFVNGAMT
;
A
#
# COMPACT_ATOMS: atom_id res chain seq x y z
N MET A 1 -21.54 1.62 10.95
CA MET A 1 -22.18 1.26 9.66
C MET A 1 -22.14 2.47 8.73
N LYS A 2 -21.05 2.65 7.97
CA LYS A 2 -20.91 3.65 6.90
C LYS A 2 -19.89 3.10 5.90
N GLY A 3 -20.25 3.13 4.61
CA GLY A 3 -19.35 2.77 3.52
C GLY A 3 -19.54 1.36 2.94
N ALA A 4 -20.77 0.94 2.68
CA ALA A 4 -20.98 0.06 1.53
C ALA A 4 -20.63 0.91 0.30
N PHE A 5 -19.37 0.81 -0.17
CA PHE A 5 -18.96 1.44 -1.42
C PHE A 5 -19.84 0.84 -2.53
N THR A 6 -20.70 1.70 -3.04
CA THR A 6 -21.82 1.42 -3.94
C THR A 6 -21.30 0.93 -5.28
N GLY A 7 -21.67 -0.31 -5.68
CA GLY A 7 -21.39 -0.82 -7.02
C GLY A 7 -21.07 -2.31 -7.15
N ALA A 8 -21.16 -3.11 -6.07
CA ALA A 8 -20.88 -4.55 -6.12
C ALA A 8 -22.00 -5.36 -6.79
N SER A 9 -22.22 -5.13 -8.09
CA SER A 9 -23.02 -6.02 -8.95
C SER A 9 -22.16 -6.98 -9.76
N THR A 10 -20.82 -6.92 -9.62
CA THR A 10 -19.87 -7.82 -10.30
C THR A 10 -18.76 -8.24 -9.34
N ASP A 11 -18.43 -9.52 -9.32
CA ASP A 11 -17.30 -10.10 -8.59
C ASP A 11 -15.99 -9.68 -9.28
N ARG A 12 -15.57 -8.43 -9.07
CA ARG A 12 -14.30 -7.93 -9.60
C ARG A 12 -13.14 -8.44 -8.76
N LYS A 13 -12.16 -9.06 -9.43
CA LYS A 13 -10.86 -9.37 -8.83
C LYS A 13 -10.20 -8.09 -8.30
N GLY A 14 -9.73 -8.13 -7.06
CA GLY A 14 -9.00 -7.01 -6.45
C GLY A 14 -7.55 -6.94 -6.97
N ALA A 15 -6.87 -5.81 -6.72
CA ALA A 15 -5.50 -5.59 -7.17
C ALA A 15 -4.52 -6.68 -6.68
N ALA A 16 -4.68 -7.16 -5.44
CA ALA A 16 -3.87 -8.25 -4.90
C ALA A 16 -4.03 -9.56 -5.69
N GLU A 17 -5.24 -9.89 -6.16
CA GLU A 17 -5.49 -11.10 -6.97
C GLU A 17 -4.94 -10.97 -8.38
N LEU A 18 -5.01 -9.76 -8.93
CA LEU A 18 -4.47 -9.49 -10.26
C LEU A 18 -2.94 -9.49 -10.29
N ALA A 19 -2.31 -9.19 -9.14
CA ALA A 19 -0.85 -9.13 -9.00
C ALA A 19 -0.22 -10.45 -8.55
N ASP A 20 -0.99 -11.52 -8.34
CA ASP A 20 -0.49 -12.83 -7.89
C ASP A 20 0.59 -13.39 -8.84
N GLY A 21 1.72 -13.81 -8.29
CA GLY A 21 2.93 -14.18 -9.02
C GLY A 21 3.73 -13.00 -9.60
N GLY A 22 3.35 -11.76 -9.27
CA GLY A 22 3.88 -10.54 -9.86
C GLY A 22 4.27 -9.46 -8.84
N THR A 23 4.00 -8.21 -9.19
CA THR A 23 4.33 -7.04 -8.36
C THR A 23 3.11 -6.16 -8.13
N LEU A 24 2.86 -5.80 -6.87
CA LEU A 24 1.85 -4.82 -6.48
C LEU A 24 2.52 -3.47 -6.20
N PHE A 25 2.18 -2.48 -7.03
CA PHE A 25 2.61 -1.10 -6.84
C PHE A 25 1.62 -0.32 -5.97
N LEU A 26 2.12 0.34 -4.93
CA LEU A 26 1.32 1.18 -4.03
C LEU A 26 1.83 2.61 -4.11
N ASP A 27 1.02 3.50 -4.67
CA ASP A 27 1.33 4.93 -4.70
C ASP A 27 0.79 5.63 -3.44
N GLU A 28 1.36 6.80 -3.14
CA GLU A 28 0.95 7.67 -2.03
C GLU A 28 0.85 6.93 -0.67
N LEU A 29 1.78 6.03 -0.39
CA LEU A 29 1.70 5.12 0.77
C LEU A 29 1.47 5.84 2.11
N CYS A 30 2.06 7.02 2.31
CA CYS A 30 1.89 7.80 3.55
C CYS A 30 0.55 8.55 3.67
N GLU A 31 -0.29 8.54 2.64
CA GLU A 31 -1.67 9.04 2.69
C GLU A 31 -2.66 7.98 3.21
N MET A 32 -2.19 6.74 3.41
CA MET A 32 -3.01 5.63 3.88
C MET A 32 -3.45 5.84 5.34
N GLU A 33 -4.74 5.70 5.63
CA GLU A 33 -5.26 5.70 7.01
C GLU A 33 -4.62 4.58 7.87
N LEU A 34 -4.39 4.84 9.17
CA LEU A 34 -3.70 3.92 10.09
C LEU A 34 -4.32 2.50 10.16
N ASP A 35 -5.64 2.41 10.07
CA ASP A 35 -6.35 1.13 10.07
C ASP A 35 -6.03 0.30 8.81
N LEU A 36 -5.87 0.98 7.67
CA LEU A 36 -5.50 0.33 6.41
C LEU A 36 -4.02 -0.05 6.41
N GLN A 37 -3.14 0.78 7.00
CA GLN A 37 -1.74 0.43 7.22
C GLN A 37 -1.58 -0.86 8.04
N THR A 38 -2.43 -1.05 9.06
CA THR A 38 -2.45 -2.28 9.87
C THR A 38 -2.82 -3.52 9.04
N LYS A 39 -3.80 -3.39 8.15
CA LYS A 39 -4.21 -4.47 7.24
C LYS A 39 -3.12 -4.75 6.20
N LEU A 40 -2.49 -3.71 5.67
CA LEU A 40 -1.39 -3.82 4.72
C LEU A 40 -0.19 -4.53 5.35
N LEU A 41 0.20 -4.17 6.58
CA LEU A 41 1.29 -4.84 7.29
C LEU A 41 1.02 -6.34 7.43
N ARG A 42 -0.20 -6.72 7.86
CA ARG A 42 -0.60 -8.14 7.93
C ARG A 42 -0.49 -8.80 6.56
N PHE A 43 -0.99 -8.15 5.52
CA PHE A 43 -0.93 -8.68 4.17
C PHE A 43 0.51 -8.90 3.67
N ILE A 44 1.42 -7.94 3.92
CA ILE A 44 2.86 -8.07 3.59
C ILE A 44 3.52 -9.21 4.37
N GLN A 45 3.09 -9.47 5.61
CA GLN A 45 3.66 -10.51 6.45
C GLN A 45 3.16 -11.91 6.08
N THR A 46 1.88 -12.05 5.75
CA THR A 46 1.25 -13.37 5.57
C THR A 46 1.02 -13.75 4.10
N GLY A 47 1.02 -12.77 3.19
CA GLY A 47 0.57 -12.97 1.81
C GLY A 47 -0.93 -13.26 1.69
N THR A 48 -1.72 -12.98 2.74
CA THR A 48 -3.15 -13.31 2.77
C THR A 48 -4.05 -12.11 3.03
N PHE A 49 -5.23 -12.11 2.41
CA PHE A 49 -6.25 -11.08 2.62
C PHE A 49 -7.67 -11.68 2.55
N GLN A 50 -8.65 -10.90 2.98
CA GLN A 50 -10.08 -11.22 2.81
C GLN A 50 -10.71 -10.21 1.87
N LYS A 51 -11.54 -10.69 0.94
CA LYS A 51 -12.38 -9.80 0.12
C LYS A 51 -13.39 -9.08 1.01
N VAL A 52 -13.73 -7.85 0.66
CA VAL A 52 -14.81 -7.13 1.33
C VAL A 52 -16.10 -7.94 1.25
N GLY A 53 -16.73 -8.19 2.39
CA GLY A 53 -17.96 -8.99 2.47
C GLY A 53 -17.73 -10.52 2.44
N SER A 54 -16.49 -10.99 2.38
CA SER A 54 -16.16 -12.42 2.48
C SER A 54 -15.43 -12.73 3.77
N SER A 55 -15.70 -13.90 4.37
CA SER A 55 -14.91 -14.48 5.45
C SER A 55 -13.77 -15.37 4.94
N LYS A 56 -13.74 -15.67 3.63
CA LYS A 56 -12.74 -16.54 3.04
C LYS A 56 -11.39 -15.81 2.95
N LEU A 57 -10.36 -16.47 3.46
CA LEU A 57 -8.98 -16.03 3.32
C LEU A 57 -8.45 -16.45 1.93
N SER A 58 -7.92 -15.50 1.18
CA SER A 58 -7.17 -15.74 -0.06
C SER A 58 -5.69 -15.55 0.20
N ARG A 59 -4.84 -16.35 -0.47
CA ARG A 59 -3.37 -16.23 -0.43
C ARG A 59 -2.86 -15.88 -1.82
N VAL A 60 -1.86 -15.01 -1.88
CA VAL A 60 -1.14 -14.62 -3.08
C VAL A 60 0.35 -14.51 -2.78
N ASP A 61 1.17 -14.63 -3.82
CA ASP A 61 2.61 -14.37 -3.77
C ASP A 61 2.91 -13.11 -4.59
N VAL A 62 3.24 -12.01 -3.91
CA VAL A 62 3.42 -10.71 -4.56
C VAL A 62 4.65 -9.99 -4.03
N ARG A 63 5.40 -9.38 -4.96
CA ARG A 63 6.42 -8.40 -4.61
C ARG A 63 5.77 -7.04 -4.40
N PHE A 64 6.20 -6.28 -3.40
CA PHE A 64 5.72 -4.92 -3.15
C PHE A 64 6.71 -3.89 -3.67
N VAL A 65 6.20 -2.86 -4.34
CA VAL A 65 6.93 -1.62 -4.66
C VAL A 65 6.04 -0.47 -4.21
N CYS A 66 6.57 0.42 -3.39
CA CYS A 66 5.78 1.53 -2.85
C CYS A 66 6.41 2.87 -3.21
N ALA A 67 5.57 3.88 -3.40
CA ALA A 67 5.97 5.26 -3.61
C ALA A 67 5.20 6.18 -2.65
N THR A 68 5.80 7.32 -2.35
CA THR A 68 5.14 8.41 -1.62
C THR A 68 5.88 9.72 -1.86
N ASN A 69 5.15 10.83 -1.79
CA ASN A 69 5.67 12.19 -1.88
C ASN A 69 6.00 12.80 -0.50
N LYS A 70 5.60 12.14 0.60
CA LYS A 70 5.88 12.53 1.98
C LYS A 70 7.13 11.81 2.48
N ASP A 71 7.82 12.42 3.44
CA ASP A 71 8.90 11.77 4.18
C ASP A 71 8.29 10.74 5.16
N PRO A 72 8.50 9.43 4.95
CA PRO A 72 7.86 8.41 5.79
C PRO A 72 8.27 8.50 7.25
N TRP A 73 9.51 8.89 7.54
CA TRP A 73 10.01 8.97 8.90
C TRP A 73 9.38 10.14 9.66
N GLN A 74 9.22 11.29 8.99
CA GLN A 74 8.48 12.41 9.58
C GLN A 74 7.01 12.06 9.85
N GLU A 75 6.38 11.27 8.99
CA GLU A 75 5.00 10.84 9.21
C GLU A 75 4.89 9.82 10.36
N VAL A 76 5.93 8.99 10.59
CA VAL A 76 6.06 8.16 11.81
C VAL A 76 6.14 9.03 13.05
N GLN A 77 7.04 10.02 13.06
CA GLN A 77 7.20 10.92 14.21
C GLN A 77 5.93 11.72 14.55
N LYS A 78 5.09 12.00 13.54
CA LYS A 78 3.80 12.68 13.71
C LYS A 78 2.64 11.72 14.06
N GLY A 79 2.91 10.42 14.20
CA GLY A 79 1.91 9.40 14.52
C GLY A 79 0.94 9.09 13.40
N ARG A 80 1.24 9.49 12.15
CA ARG A 80 0.39 9.27 10.97
C ARG A 80 0.81 8.08 10.13
N PHE A 81 2.01 7.56 10.36
CA PHE A 81 2.50 6.35 9.74
C PHE A 81 3.01 5.38 10.80
N ARG A 82 2.72 4.09 10.65
CA ARG A 82 3.16 3.10 11.62
C ARG A 82 4.64 2.80 11.46
N GLU A 83 5.37 2.82 12.57
CA GLU A 83 6.80 2.52 12.62
C GLU A 83 7.13 1.09 12.17
N ASP A 84 6.28 0.12 12.51
CA ASP A 84 6.46 -1.27 12.09
C ASP A 84 6.30 -1.47 10.58
N LEU A 85 5.35 -0.76 9.96
CA LEU A 85 5.19 -0.75 8.51
C LEU A 85 6.35 -0.05 7.82
N TYR A 86 6.86 1.05 8.40
CA TYR A 86 8.06 1.74 7.91
C TYR A 86 9.24 0.77 7.82
N TYR A 87 9.61 0.10 8.92
CA TYR A 87 10.73 -0.82 8.92
C TYR A 87 10.51 -2.04 8.00
N ARG A 88 9.26 -2.46 7.79
CA ARG A 88 8.95 -3.58 6.89
C ARG A 88 9.14 -3.23 5.41
N LEU A 89 8.88 -1.99 5.01
CA LEU A 89 8.92 -1.55 3.62
C LEU A 89 10.22 -0.81 3.25
N TYR A 90 10.86 -0.12 4.21
CA TYR A 90 12.06 0.69 4.00
C TYR A 90 13.35 -0.15 3.93
N VAL A 91 13.33 -1.24 3.16
CA VAL A 91 14.49 -2.14 2.99
C VAL A 91 15.41 -1.66 1.88
N ILE A 92 14.84 -1.22 0.74
CA ILE A 92 15.59 -0.69 -0.40
C ILE A 92 14.98 0.68 -0.76
N PRO A 93 15.40 1.77 -0.09
CA PRO A 93 14.90 3.10 -0.37
C PRO A 93 15.49 3.66 -1.67
N LEU A 94 14.63 4.20 -2.54
CA LEU A 94 15.01 4.90 -3.76
C LEU A 94 14.50 6.34 -3.70
N HIS A 95 15.42 7.30 -3.63
CA HIS A 95 15.09 8.72 -3.65
C HIS A 95 15.12 9.21 -5.10
N LEU A 96 13.95 9.49 -5.67
CA LEU A 96 13.85 10.06 -7.00
C LEU A 96 14.11 11.57 -6.95
N PRO A 97 15.05 12.11 -7.73
CA PRO A 97 15.26 13.54 -7.80
C PRO A 97 14.03 14.21 -8.42
N ARG A 98 13.74 15.44 -7.99
CA ARG A 98 12.70 16.25 -8.64
C ARG A 98 13.14 16.58 -10.05
N PHE A 99 12.19 16.63 -10.96
CA PHE A 99 12.43 17.18 -12.27
C PHE A 99 12.77 18.68 -12.13
N VAL A 100 13.98 19.07 -12.51
CA VAL A 100 14.41 20.47 -12.58
C VAL A 100 14.55 20.82 -14.06
N ASN A 101 13.59 21.57 -14.60
CA ASN A 101 13.71 22.14 -15.94
C ASN A 101 14.63 23.37 -15.86
N GLY A 102 15.93 23.15 -16.04
CA GLY A 102 16.96 24.19 -15.89
C GLY A 102 18.07 24.05 -16.94
N ALA A 103 17.70 24.09 -18.22
CA ALA A 103 18.62 24.30 -19.33
C ALA A 103 17.90 25.05 -20.47
N MET A 104 17.36 26.23 -20.17
CA MET A 104 17.11 27.29 -21.16
C MET A 104 17.20 28.63 -20.44
N THR A 105 18.43 29.10 -20.23
CA THR A 105 18.86 30.50 -20.30
C THR A 105 20.38 30.54 -20.37
#